data_AF-A0A4S3M2D1-F1
#
_entry.id   AF-A0A4S3M2D1-F1
#
_cell.length_a   1.000
_cell.length_b   1.000
_cell.length_c   1.000
_cell.angle_alpha   90.00
_cell.angle_beta   90.00
_cell.angle_gamma   90.00
#
_symmetry.space_group_name_H-M   'P 1'
#
loop_
_entity.id
_entity.type
_entity.pdbx_description
1 polymer ?
#
loop_
_entity_poly.entity_id
_entity_poly.type
_entity_poly.pdbx_seq_one_letter_code
_entity_poly.pdbx_strand_id
1 'polypeptide(L)'
;MKLTRILILLFSVSTLVGTAQQKGYEIVNDSVVFTFNLKDYKKYTNDQDGRRISAEDLDVNNVYLTGEFNDWSRQGWKMKRVSATKFQLVKSIKELNDHIDWEFKYLANQSFWAEPDTNFENITLSEQSDFWNSVYNLKLHTVIPNPNGNATFTLEGHENATVVILSGSFNKWNEEALRMHKNGDTWQLTLDLPPGQYTYKFIIDGEWQHDVKNPIKITNEYGGFNSVKEITKPTFFELYDHIQAQRVYVSGTFNNWNPEATPMTKNGDHWEACIDLTGGKHQYKFIVDGNWIIDPDNEIKEIDRYGNLNSVIMVQ
;
A
#
# COMPACT_ATOMS: atom_id res chain seq x y z
N MET A 1 52.99 30.21 -22.16
CA MET A 1 53.17 30.19 -20.69
C MET A 1 51.78 30.00 -20.07
N LYS A 2 51.68 29.13 -19.05
CA LYS A 2 50.51 28.31 -18.67
C LYS A 2 49.23 29.09 -18.34
N LEU A 3 48.08 28.64 -18.86
CA LEU A 3 46.75 28.96 -18.31
C LEU A 3 46.53 28.11 -17.04
N THR A 4 46.42 28.77 -15.89
CA THR A 4 46.06 28.15 -14.61
C THR A 4 44.54 28.00 -14.56
N ARG A 5 44.04 26.76 -14.63
CA ARG A 5 42.61 26.46 -14.39
C ARG A 5 42.37 26.44 -12.88
N ILE A 6 41.52 27.35 -12.41
CA ILE A 6 41.02 27.35 -11.02
C ILE A 6 39.90 26.30 -10.94
N LEU A 7 40.13 25.24 -10.17
CA LEU A 7 39.15 24.21 -9.86
C LEU A 7 38.41 24.64 -8.58
N ILE A 8 37.16 25.07 -8.71
CA ILE A 8 36.30 25.39 -7.56
C ILE A 8 35.69 24.06 -7.09
N LEU A 9 36.18 23.52 -5.97
CA LEU A 9 35.52 22.43 -5.25
C LEU A 9 34.34 23.00 -4.45
N LEU A 10 33.12 22.73 -4.91
CA LEU A 10 31.91 22.91 -4.12
C LEU A 10 31.80 21.75 -3.12
N PHE A 11 32.10 22.01 -1.85
CA PHE A 11 31.74 21.12 -0.75
C PHE A 11 30.25 21.32 -0.43
N SER A 12 29.40 20.38 -0.85
CA SER A 12 28.05 20.28 -0.33
C SER A 12 28.12 19.69 1.08
N VAL A 13 27.94 20.53 2.10
CA VAL A 13 27.67 20.06 3.47
C VAL A 13 26.23 19.58 3.50
N SER A 14 26.03 18.28 3.31
CA SER A 14 24.73 17.66 3.60
C SER A 14 24.61 17.54 5.12
N THR A 15 23.80 18.39 5.74
CA THR A 15 23.35 18.16 7.11
C THR A 15 22.51 16.90 7.12
N LEU A 16 23.08 15.81 7.63
CA LEU A 16 22.34 14.60 7.98
C LEU A 16 21.41 14.94 9.15
N VAL A 17 20.23 15.46 8.83
CA VAL A 17 19.07 15.32 9.71
C VAL A 17 18.70 13.85 9.59
N GLY A 18 19.05 13.05 10.59
CA GLY A 18 18.59 11.67 10.67
C GLY A 18 17.08 11.69 10.83
N THR A 19 16.35 11.53 9.73
CA THR A 19 14.93 11.26 9.77
C THR A 19 14.75 9.96 10.53
N ALA A 20 13.89 9.95 11.55
CA ALA A 20 13.40 8.70 12.09
C ALA A 20 12.85 7.87 10.91
N GLN A 21 13.09 6.56 10.93
CA GLN A 21 12.79 5.69 9.81
C GLN A 21 12.01 4.51 10.33
N GLN A 22 10.83 4.27 9.76
CA GLN A 22 10.13 3.01 9.91
C GLN A 22 11.08 1.82 9.67
N LYS A 23 11.14 0.89 10.62
CA LYS A 23 12.02 -0.29 10.56
C LYS A 23 11.20 -1.58 10.58
N GLY A 24 11.84 -2.65 10.11
CA GLY A 24 11.29 -3.99 10.19
C GLY A 24 10.47 -4.40 8.97
N TYR A 25 9.86 -3.51 8.21
CA TYR A 25 9.13 -3.91 6.99
C TYR A 25 9.04 -2.78 5.98
N GLU A 26 8.78 -3.16 4.73
CA GLU A 26 8.36 -2.29 3.64
C GLU A 26 7.14 -2.91 2.96
N ILE A 27 6.28 -2.06 2.38
CA ILE A 27 5.19 -2.50 1.52
C ILE A 27 5.65 -2.33 0.08
N VAL A 28 5.55 -3.41 -0.69
CA VAL A 28 5.89 -3.43 -2.11
C VAL A 28 4.71 -4.07 -2.83
N ASN A 29 3.94 -3.24 -3.55
CA ASN A 29 2.68 -3.66 -4.18
C ASN A 29 1.74 -4.28 -3.14
N ASP A 30 1.17 -5.46 -3.44
CA ASP A 30 0.26 -6.21 -2.56
C ASP A 30 0.98 -7.10 -1.52
N SER A 31 2.25 -6.83 -1.24
CA SER A 31 3.08 -7.63 -0.34
C SER A 31 3.76 -6.79 0.72
N VAL A 32 3.90 -7.38 1.90
CA VAL A 32 4.76 -6.89 2.97
C VAL A 32 6.07 -7.65 2.91
N VAL A 33 7.17 -6.92 2.74
CA VAL A 33 8.53 -7.46 2.82
C VAL A 33 9.07 -7.15 4.21
N PHE A 34 8.92 -8.11 5.11
CA PHE A 34 9.51 -8.04 6.45
C PHE A 34 11.02 -8.18 6.30
N THR A 35 11.76 -7.20 6.81
CA THR A 35 13.21 -7.15 6.76
C THR A 35 13.77 -7.00 8.16
N PHE A 36 14.53 -7.99 8.59
CA PHE A 36 15.32 -7.93 9.81
C PHE A 36 16.79 -7.71 9.45
N ASN A 37 17.36 -6.61 9.91
CA ASN A 37 18.77 -6.28 9.73
C ASN A 37 19.48 -6.31 11.07
N LEU A 38 20.53 -7.12 11.20
CA LEU A 38 21.29 -7.30 12.45
C LEU A 38 21.78 -5.98 13.05
N LYS A 39 22.07 -5.00 12.20
CA LYS A 39 22.58 -3.68 12.62
C LYS A 39 21.53 -2.79 13.27
N ASP A 40 20.25 -3.07 13.06
CA ASP A 40 19.16 -2.24 13.58
C ASP A 40 18.89 -2.56 15.07
N TYR A 41 19.27 -3.74 15.57
CA TYR A 41 18.96 -4.21 16.92
C TYR A 41 20.23 -4.36 17.76
N LYS A 42 20.28 -3.63 18.89
CA LYS A 42 21.44 -3.60 19.79
C LYS A 42 21.32 -4.54 20.99
N LYS A 43 20.09 -4.98 21.31
CA LYS A 43 19.76 -5.74 22.51
C LYS A 43 18.82 -6.88 22.16
N TYR A 44 19.01 -7.99 22.86
CA TYR A 44 18.14 -9.15 22.76
C TYR A 44 17.72 -9.62 24.14
N THR A 45 16.45 -9.98 24.30
CA THR A 45 15.93 -10.53 25.55
C THR A 45 15.71 -12.03 25.37
N ASN A 46 16.33 -12.85 26.23
CA ASN A 46 16.04 -14.26 26.27
C ASN A 46 14.58 -14.48 26.69
N ASP A 47 13.89 -15.27 25.91
CA ASP A 47 12.46 -15.48 26.03
C ASP A 47 12.06 -16.32 27.27
N GLN A 48 12.93 -17.20 27.76
CA GLN A 48 12.62 -18.08 28.89
C GLN A 48 12.87 -17.41 30.24
N ASP A 49 13.97 -16.66 30.37
CA ASP A 49 14.42 -16.11 31.65
C ASP A 49 14.43 -14.58 31.71
N GLY A 50 14.10 -13.90 30.61
CA GLY A 50 14.08 -12.44 30.51
C GLY A 50 15.47 -11.79 30.50
N ARG A 51 16.55 -12.57 30.46
CA ARG A 51 17.92 -12.04 30.49
C ARG A 51 18.22 -11.25 29.22
N ARG A 52 18.60 -9.99 29.39
CA ARG A 52 19.00 -9.11 28.28
C ARG A 52 20.49 -9.23 27.98
N ILE A 53 20.85 -9.36 26.71
CA ILE A 53 22.23 -9.45 26.22
C ILE A 53 22.48 -8.44 25.09
N SER A 54 23.76 -8.09 24.88
CA SER A 54 24.17 -7.24 23.76
C SER A 54 24.09 -8.01 22.45
N ALA A 55 23.89 -7.30 21.34
CA ALA A 55 23.98 -7.88 20.00
C ALA A 55 25.35 -8.52 19.69
N GLU A 56 26.41 -8.01 20.32
CA GLU A 56 27.78 -8.54 20.19
C GLU A 56 27.94 -9.92 20.85
N ASP A 57 27.09 -10.24 21.82
CA ASP A 57 27.12 -11.51 22.57
C ASP A 57 26.23 -12.60 21.96
N LEU A 58 25.54 -12.31 20.84
CA LEU A 58 24.59 -13.22 20.21
C LEU A 58 24.93 -13.46 18.74
N ASP A 59 25.26 -14.72 18.42
CA ASP A 59 25.36 -15.15 17.02
C ASP A 59 23.98 -15.52 16.46
N VAL A 60 23.42 -14.65 15.64
CA VAL A 60 22.08 -14.80 15.06
C VAL A 60 22.13 -15.65 13.79
N ASN A 61 21.76 -16.92 13.93
CA ASN A 61 21.77 -17.91 12.86
C ASN A 61 20.42 -18.03 12.16
N ASN A 62 19.32 -17.93 12.91
CA ASN A 62 17.97 -18.02 12.38
C ASN A 62 17.12 -16.86 12.92
N VAL A 63 16.18 -16.38 12.11
CA VAL A 63 15.23 -15.34 12.51
C VAL A 63 13.83 -15.78 12.13
N TYR A 64 12.89 -15.59 13.05
CA TYR A 64 11.48 -15.88 12.86
C TYR A 64 10.68 -14.59 13.03
N LEU A 65 9.72 -14.37 12.15
CA LEU A 65 8.73 -13.32 12.29
C LEU A 65 7.58 -13.83 13.15
N THR A 66 7.23 -13.06 14.16
CA THR A 66 6.21 -13.42 15.15
C THR A 66 5.38 -12.19 15.46
N GLY A 67 4.07 -12.34 15.52
CA GLY A 67 3.16 -11.25 15.79
C GLY A 67 1.73 -11.74 15.90
N GLU A 68 0.81 -10.81 16.06
CA GLU A 68 -0.60 -11.13 16.22
C GLU A 68 -1.19 -11.90 15.02
N PHE A 69 -0.74 -11.61 13.79
CA PHE A 69 -1.15 -12.34 12.57
C PHE A 69 -0.78 -13.83 12.56
N ASN A 70 0.08 -14.28 13.46
CA ASN A 70 0.42 -15.70 13.61
C ASN A 70 0.41 -16.16 15.07
N ASP A 71 -0.43 -15.54 15.90
CA ASP A 71 -0.60 -15.86 17.33
C ASP A 71 0.73 -15.91 18.10
N TRP A 72 1.64 -14.99 17.80
CA TRP A 72 2.98 -14.91 18.39
C TRP A 72 3.79 -16.21 18.25
N SER A 73 3.61 -16.92 17.13
CA SER A 73 4.25 -18.22 16.90
C SER A 73 5.77 -18.12 16.80
N ARG A 74 6.44 -18.94 17.61
CA ARG A 74 7.91 -19.02 17.68
C ARG A 74 8.55 -19.89 16.61
N GLN A 75 7.74 -20.64 15.86
CA GLN A 75 8.22 -21.66 14.92
C GLN A 75 7.62 -21.53 13.52
N GLY A 76 6.56 -20.74 13.34
CA GLY A 76 5.79 -20.70 12.10
C GLY A 76 6.51 -20.02 10.92
N TRP A 77 6.99 -18.79 11.09
CA TRP A 77 7.40 -17.94 9.97
C TRP A 77 8.90 -17.67 9.98
N LYS A 78 9.68 -18.67 9.57
CA LYS A 78 11.14 -18.56 9.44
C LYS A 78 11.51 -17.64 8.27
N MET A 79 12.37 -16.66 8.53
CA MET A 79 12.88 -15.74 7.51
C MET A 79 14.06 -16.33 6.74
N LYS A 80 14.23 -15.91 5.48
CA LYS A 80 15.36 -16.28 4.63
C LYS A 80 16.51 -15.30 4.82
N ARG A 81 17.73 -15.79 5.06
CA ARG A 81 18.93 -14.96 5.06
C ARG A 81 19.25 -14.54 3.62
N VAL A 82 19.29 -13.24 3.35
CA VAL A 82 19.53 -12.67 2.01
C VAL A 82 20.89 -11.95 1.89
N SER A 83 21.53 -11.63 3.02
CA SER A 83 22.90 -11.10 3.04
C SER A 83 23.62 -11.43 4.35
N ALA A 84 24.85 -10.94 4.50
CA ALA A 84 25.61 -11.06 5.74
C ALA A 84 24.89 -10.47 6.97
N THR A 85 23.97 -9.53 6.79
CA THR A 85 23.28 -8.86 7.90
C THR A 85 21.76 -8.84 7.78
N LYS A 86 21.18 -9.29 6.66
CA LYS A 86 19.75 -9.16 6.40
C LYS A 86 19.05 -10.51 6.25
N PHE A 87 17.89 -10.59 6.87
CA PHE A 87 16.90 -11.65 6.71
C PHE A 87 15.61 -11.04 6.17
N GLN A 88 14.94 -11.73 5.26
CA GLN A 88 13.70 -11.28 4.67
C GLN A 88 12.64 -12.38 4.63
N LEU A 89 11.39 -11.96 4.75
CA LEU A 89 10.21 -12.77 4.52
C LEU A 89 9.18 -11.93 3.78
N VAL A 90 8.68 -12.43 2.66
CA VAL A 90 7.63 -11.79 1.88
C VAL A 90 6.31 -12.46 2.19
N LYS A 91 5.28 -11.66 2.49
CA LYS A 91 3.91 -12.11 2.73
C LYS A 91 2.94 -11.27 1.92
N SER A 92 1.93 -11.91 1.32
CA SER A 92 0.83 -11.16 0.74
C SER A 92 0.09 -10.40 1.86
N ILE A 93 -0.35 -9.18 1.59
CA ILE A 93 -1.23 -8.43 2.51
C ILE A 93 -2.47 -9.26 2.87
N LYS A 94 -2.99 -10.06 1.92
CA LYS A 94 -4.14 -10.95 2.14
C LYS A 94 -3.86 -12.08 3.13
N GLU A 95 -2.62 -12.57 3.19
CA GLU A 95 -2.23 -13.66 4.11
C GLU A 95 -2.18 -13.22 5.57
N LEU A 96 -2.05 -11.93 5.83
CA LEU A 96 -1.83 -11.47 7.18
C LEU A 96 -3.12 -11.46 8.03
N ASN A 97 -4.31 -11.75 7.47
CA ASN A 97 -5.66 -11.64 8.07
C ASN A 97 -6.21 -10.20 8.19
N ASP A 98 -7.42 -10.04 8.74
CA ASP A 98 -8.20 -8.81 8.61
C ASP A 98 -7.95 -7.70 9.67
N HIS A 99 -6.83 -7.70 10.39
CA HIS A 99 -6.47 -6.57 11.28
C HIS A 99 -5.28 -5.76 10.71
N ILE A 100 -5.18 -4.45 10.98
CA ILE A 100 -4.22 -3.54 10.29
C ILE A 100 -3.29 -2.81 11.26
N ASP A 101 -3.27 -3.24 12.52
CA ASP A 101 -2.46 -2.65 13.57
C ASP A 101 -1.57 -3.69 14.27
N TRP A 102 -1.18 -4.75 13.54
CA TRP A 102 -0.50 -5.84 14.19
C TRP A 102 0.80 -5.43 14.84
N GLU A 103 0.89 -5.83 16.09
CA GLU A 103 2.14 -5.89 16.80
C GLU A 103 2.92 -7.12 16.33
N PHE A 104 4.20 -6.91 16.05
CA PHE A 104 5.12 -7.97 15.69
C PHE A 104 6.53 -7.73 16.25
N LYS A 105 7.30 -8.80 16.29
CA LYS A 105 8.71 -8.83 16.67
C LYS A 105 9.47 -9.85 15.83
N TYR A 106 10.78 -9.79 15.99
CA TYR A 106 11.70 -10.79 15.47
C TYR A 106 12.25 -11.63 16.61
N LEU A 107 12.21 -12.94 16.42
CA LEU A 107 12.76 -13.92 17.35
C LEU A 107 14.01 -14.55 16.75
N ALA A 108 15.17 -14.14 17.26
CA ALA A 108 16.46 -14.70 16.91
C ALA A 108 16.65 -16.06 17.59
N ASN A 109 17.12 -17.04 16.81
CA ASN A 109 17.43 -18.41 17.24
C ASN A 109 16.28 -19.09 18.03
N GLN A 110 15.02 -18.69 17.79
CA GLN A 110 13.81 -19.17 18.51
C GLN A 110 13.82 -18.91 20.03
N SER A 111 14.71 -18.06 20.55
CA SER A 111 14.85 -17.87 22.00
C SER A 111 15.20 -16.44 22.41
N PHE A 112 15.47 -15.54 21.46
CA PHE A 112 15.94 -14.19 21.76
C PHE A 112 15.10 -13.15 21.02
N TRP A 113 14.27 -12.42 21.74
CA TRP A 113 13.49 -11.31 21.21
C TRP A 113 14.43 -10.18 20.84
N ALA A 114 14.37 -9.73 19.59
CA ALA A 114 15.08 -8.53 19.16
C ALA A 114 14.34 -7.30 19.68
N GLU A 115 15.00 -6.51 20.55
CA GLU A 115 14.38 -5.34 21.16
C GLU A 115 14.50 -4.12 20.24
N PRO A 116 13.39 -3.53 19.75
CA PRO A 116 13.45 -2.34 18.93
C PRO A 116 13.99 -1.15 19.73
N ASP A 117 14.70 -0.25 19.05
CA ASP A 117 15.18 0.99 19.66
C ASP A 117 14.01 1.97 19.80
N THR A 118 14.02 2.77 20.88
CA THR A 118 12.97 3.75 21.18
C THR A 118 12.81 4.86 20.13
N ASN A 119 13.75 4.97 19.20
CA ASN A 119 13.73 5.96 18.12
C ASN A 119 13.11 5.44 16.81
N PHE A 120 12.67 4.18 16.75
CA PHE A 120 11.92 3.67 15.61
C PHE A 120 10.53 4.32 15.59
N GLU A 121 10.06 4.75 14.42
CA GLU A 121 8.77 5.46 14.30
C GLU A 121 7.57 4.54 14.55
N ASN A 122 7.73 3.24 14.29
CA ASN A 122 6.66 2.25 14.36
C ASN A 122 6.76 1.35 15.59
N ILE A 123 7.11 1.89 16.76
CA ILE A 123 7.10 1.12 18.03
C ILE A 123 5.84 1.39 18.84
N THR A 124 5.41 0.37 19.57
CA THR A 124 4.30 0.43 20.51
C THR A 124 4.66 -0.33 21.78
N LEU A 125 4.09 0.08 22.91
CA LEU A 125 4.24 -0.64 24.17
C LEU A 125 3.39 -1.90 24.13
N SER A 126 3.97 -3.06 24.42
CA SER A 126 3.24 -4.32 24.44
C SER A 126 2.21 -4.36 25.57
N GLU A 127 0.99 -4.75 25.26
CA GLU A 127 -0.11 -4.94 26.22
C GLU A 127 0.18 -6.04 27.26
N GLN A 128 1.14 -6.95 26.98
CA GLN A 128 1.56 -8.01 27.92
C GLN A 128 2.62 -7.54 28.95
N SER A 129 2.87 -6.23 29.05
CA SER A 129 3.87 -5.71 29.98
C SER A 129 3.34 -5.67 31.43
N ASP A 130 3.84 -6.57 32.28
CA ASP A 130 3.68 -6.46 33.72
C ASP A 130 4.60 -5.36 34.30
N PHE A 131 4.12 -4.73 35.39
CA PHE A 131 4.54 -3.52 36.12
C PHE A 131 6.04 -3.21 36.35
N TRP A 132 7.00 -4.01 35.85
CA TRP A 132 8.44 -3.80 36.05
C TRP A 132 9.31 -3.88 34.77
N ASN A 133 8.78 -4.28 33.60
CA ASN A 133 9.54 -4.30 32.35
C ASN A 133 8.69 -3.90 31.14
N SER A 134 8.81 -2.64 30.70
CA SER A 134 8.26 -2.22 29.42
C SER A 134 8.95 -2.98 28.28
N VAL A 135 8.14 -3.66 27.46
CA VAL A 135 8.57 -4.38 26.26
C VAL A 135 7.91 -3.69 25.07
N TYR A 136 8.68 -3.37 24.03
CA TYR A 136 8.20 -2.65 22.86
C TYR A 136 8.07 -3.58 21.66
N ASN A 137 6.93 -3.56 20.98
CA ASN A 137 6.70 -4.26 19.72
C ASN A 137 6.84 -3.29 18.54
N LEU A 138 6.98 -3.85 17.33
CA LEU A 138 6.83 -3.08 16.09
C LEU A 138 5.37 -3.12 15.64
N LYS A 139 4.89 -2.02 15.08
CA LYS A 139 3.56 -1.92 14.49
C LYS A 139 3.66 -2.00 12.97
N LEU A 140 2.81 -2.84 12.36
CA LEU A 140 2.64 -2.93 10.91
C LEU A 140 1.49 -2.02 10.48
N HIS A 141 1.76 -1.06 9.60
CA HIS A 141 0.76 -0.21 8.96
C HIS A 141 0.68 -0.59 7.48
N THR A 142 -0.49 -0.96 6.98
CA THR A 142 -0.67 -1.40 5.58
C THR A 142 -0.88 -0.24 4.60
N VAL A 143 -0.95 1.00 5.10
CA VAL A 143 -1.08 2.22 4.30
C VAL A 143 -0.13 3.26 4.86
N ILE A 144 0.74 3.80 4.00
CA ILE A 144 1.78 4.75 4.40
C ILE A 144 1.52 6.09 3.69
N PRO A 145 1.48 7.22 4.41
CA PRO A 145 1.48 8.53 3.79
C PRO A 145 2.65 8.71 2.81
N ASN A 146 2.34 9.08 1.57
CA ASN A 146 3.32 9.32 0.53
C ASN A 146 2.97 10.66 -0.15
N PRO A 147 3.79 11.72 0.01
CA PRO A 147 3.54 13.00 -0.64
C PRO A 147 3.44 12.94 -2.17
N ASN A 148 4.06 11.92 -2.78
CA ASN A 148 4.00 11.66 -4.22
C ASN A 148 3.03 10.52 -4.58
N GLY A 149 2.17 10.10 -3.66
CA GLY A 149 1.19 9.05 -3.88
C GLY A 149 0.08 9.45 -4.86
N ASN A 150 -0.73 8.48 -5.26
CA ASN A 150 -1.78 8.66 -6.26
C ASN A 150 -3.13 9.10 -5.68
N ALA A 151 -3.26 9.19 -4.35
CA ALA A 151 -4.53 9.47 -3.68
C ALA A 151 -4.41 10.61 -2.67
N THR A 152 -4.73 11.84 -3.10
CA THR A 152 -4.84 12.99 -2.17
C THR A 152 -6.26 13.13 -1.62
N PHE A 153 -6.34 13.24 -0.30
CA PHE A 153 -7.54 13.54 0.48
C PHE A 153 -7.40 14.95 1.04
N THR A 154 -8.43 15.76 0.83
CA THR A 154 -8.43 17.17 1.23
C THR A 154 -9.70 17.48 2.00
N LEU A 155 -9.55 18.09 3.18
CA LEU A 155 -10.63 18.66 3.96
C LEU A 155 -10.41 20.16 4.04
N GLU A 156 -11.29 20.93 3.40
CA GLU A 156 -11.23 22.40 3.47
C GLU A 156 -11.92 22.94 4.73
N GLY A 157 -11.38 24.01 5.30
CA GLY A 157 -11.88 24.64 6.51
C GLY A 157 -11.33 24.02 7.79
N HIS A 158 -12.09 24.15 8.89
CA HIS A 158 -11.71 23.63 10.21
C HIS A 158 -10.36 24.18 10.70
N GLU A 159 -10.14 25.49 10.54
CA GLU A 159 -8.88 26.16 10.89
C GLU A 159 -8.54 26.03 12.38
N ASN A 160 -9.55 25.95 13.24
CA ASN A 160 -9.38 25.81 14.69
C ASN A 160 -9.25 24.35 15.15
N ALA A 161 -9.32 23.38 14.23
CA ALA A 161 -9.16 21.98 14.60
C ALA A 161 -7.74 21.70 15.09
N THR A 162 -7.62 20.88 16.12
CA THR A 162 -6.32 20.49 16.69
C THR A 162 -5.77 19.27 15.97
N VAL A 163 -6.64 18.29 15.71
CA VAL A 163 -6.29 17.04 15.03
C VAL A 163 -7.36 16.70 13.99
N VAL A 164 -6.90 16.37 12.79
CA VAL A 164 -7.73 15.74 11.77
C VAL A 164 -7.10 14.40 11.39
N ILE A 165 -7.88 13.32 11.48
CA ILE A 165 -7.48 11.97 11.04
C ILE A 165 -8.29 11.57 9.82
N LEU A 166 -7.63 11.02 8.80
CA LEU A 166 -8.26 10.33 7.68
C LEU A 166 -8.53 8.87 8.07
N SER A 167 -9.76 8.40 7.88
CA SER A 167 -10.14 7.05 8.26
C SER A 167 -11.06 6.43 7.21
N GLY A 168 -10.83 5.18 6.81
CA GLY A 168 -11.55 4.55 5.72
C GLY A 168 -11.24 3.07 5.50
N SER A 169 -11.87 2.49 4.49
CA SER A 169 -11.66 1.08 4.10
C SER A 169 -10.19 0.68 3.89
N PHE A 170 -9.36 1.57 3.34
CA PHE A 170 -7.93 1.31 3.12
C PHE A 170 -7.13 1.13 4.40
N ASN A 171 -7.54 1.75 5.51
CA ASN A 171 -6.92 1.57 6.84
C ASN A 171 -7.89 0.94 7.85
N LYS A 172 -8.94 0.25 7.38
CA LYS A 172 -9.99 -0.38 8.20
C LYS A 172 -10.56 0.54 9.28
N TRP A 173 -10.84 1.78 8.91
CA TRP A 173 -11.45 2.77 9.78
C TRP A 173 -10.64 3.11 11.05
N ASN A 174 -9.32 2.94 11.00
CA ASN A 174 -8.44 3.31 12.11
C ASN A 174 -8.54 4.80 12.46
N GLU A 175 -8.64 5.12 13.75
CA GLU A 175 -8.90 6.47 14.26
C GLU A 175 -7.64 7.27 14.60
N GLU A 176 -6.44 6.68 14.46
CA GLU A 176 -5.20 7.31 14.96
C GLU A 176 -4.08 7.39 13.91
N ALA A 177 -4.02 6.42 13.00
CA ALA A 177 -2.84 6.15 12.18
C ALA A 177 -2.54 7.23 11.12
N LEU A 178 -3.58 7.86 10.56
CA LEU A 178 -3.45 8.73 9.38
C LEU A 178 -3.80 10.18 9.72
N ARG A 179 -2.99 10.81 10.57
CA ARG A 179 -3.11 12.24 10.89
C ARG A 179 -2.81 13.08 9.64
N MET A 180 -3.73 13.98 9.31
CA MET A 180 -3.59 14.92 8.20
C MET A 180 -2.72 16.10 8.61
N HIS A 181 -2.05 16.72 7.63
CA HIS A 181 -1.27 17.92 7.85
C HIS A 181 -2.03 19.16 7.39
N LYS A 182 -1.93 20.25 8.14
CA LYS A 182 -2.55 21.53 7.79
C LYS A 182 -1.69 22.29 6.78
N ASN A 183 -2.30 22.74 5.69
CA ASN A 183 -1.73 23.56 4.64
C ASN A 183 -2.68 24.73 4.33
N GLY A 184 -2.40 25.89 4.92
CA GLY A 184 -3.31 27.04 4.90
C GLY A 184 -4.64 26.71 5.56
N ASP A 185 -5.75 26.93 4.85
CA ASP A 185 -7.11 26.66 5.31
C ASP A 185 -7.58 25.24 4.97
N THR A 186 -6.64 24.33 4.69
CA THR A 186 -6.94 22.96 4.28
C THR A 186 -6.14 21.94 5.06
N TRP A 187 -6.75 20.80 5.34
CA TRP A 187 -6.08 19.61 5.84
C TRP A 187 -5.88 18.65 4.68
N GLN A 188 -4.67 18.13 4.53
CA GLN A 188 -4.32 17.26 3.42
C GLN A 188 -3.57 16.02 3.89
N LEU A 189 -3.75 14.93 3.15
CA LEU A 189 -2.95 13.72 3.25
C LEU A 189 -2.93 13.03 1.89
N THR A 190 -1.75 12.69 1.41
CA THR A 190 -1.58 11.89 0.19
C THR A 190 -1.13 10.49 0.57
N LEU A 191 -1.80 9.50 -0.01
CA LEU A 191 -1.54 8.09 0.16
C LEU A 191 -1.17 7.48 -1.20
N ASP A 192 -0.46 6.36 -1.15
CA ASP A 192 -0.31 5.47 -2.29
C ASP A 192 -1.29 4.31 -2.12
N LEU A 193 -2.32 4.24 -2.96
CA LEU A 193 -3.39 3.26 -2.87
C LEU A 193 -3.45 2.44 -4.18
N PRO A 194 -3.62 1.11 -4.11
CA PRO A 194 -3.91 0.31 -5.29
C PRO A 194 -5.18 0.81 -6.01
N PRO A 195 -5.32 0.61 -7.33
CA PRO A 195 -6.56 0.85 -8.05
C PRO A 195 -7.74 0.15 -7.37
N GLY A 196 -8.85 0.86 -7.23
CA GLY A 196 -10.00 0.35 -6.48
C GLY A 196 -10.93 1.46 -6.01
N GLN A 197 -11.99 1.05 -5.34
CA GLN A 197 -12.95 1.94 -4.73
C GLN A 197 -12.80 1.88 -3.21
N TYR A 198 -12.63 3.05 -2.58
CA TYR A 198 -12.40 3.16 -1.16
C TYR A 198 -13.44 4.06 -0.51
N THR A 199 -14.02 3.61 0.60
CA THR A 199 -14.85 4.44 1.46
C THR A 199 -14.00 5.12 2.53
N TYR A 200 -14.33 6.36 2.90
CA TYR A 200 -13.61 7.13 3.91
C TYR A 200 -14.48 8.20 4.60
N LYS A 201 -13.96 8.72 5.72
CA LYS A 201 -14.40 9.88 6.49
C LYS A 201 -13.18 10.59 7.11
N PHE A 202 -13.44 11.75 7.71
CA PHE A 202 -12.52 12.46 8.58
C PHE A 202 -12.98 12.35 10.03
N ILE A 203 -12.03 12.35 10.96
CA ILE A 203 -12.27 12.52 12.40
C ILE A 203 -11.65 13.86 12.77
N ILE A 204 -12.47 14.82 13.17
CA ILE A 204 -12.07 16.21 13.45
C ILE A 204 -12.26 16.43 14.95
N ASP A 205 -11.16 16.53 15.69
CA ASP A 205 -11.17 16.65 17.15
C ASP A 205 -12.06 15.59 17.86
N GLY A 206 -12.06 14.37 17.32
CA GLY A 206 -12.85 13.23 17.83
C GLY A 206 -14.22 13.04 17.18
N GLU A 207 -14.68 13.98 16.36
CA GLU A 207 -15.99 13.92 15.73
C GLU A 207 -15.91 13.40 14.28
N TRP A 208 -16.71 12.39 13.97
CA TRP A 208 -16.76 11.77 12.65
C TRP A 208 -17.55 12.61 11.65
N GLN A 209 -16.91 12.95 10.53
CA GLN A 209 -17.52 13.71 9.45
C GLN A 209 -17.16 13.11 8.09
N HIS A 210 -18.17 12.86 7.25
CA HIS A 210 -17.93 12.53 5.85
C HIS A 210 -17.45 13.77 5.09
N ASP A 211 -16.72 13.56 4.00
CA ASP A 211 -16.36 14.65 3.09
C ASP A 211 -17.63 15.20 2.42
N VAL A 212 -18.10 16.34 2.90
CA VAL A 212 -19.31 17.03 2.43
C VAL A 212 -19.13 17.53 0.99
N LYS A 213 -17.89 17.79 0.56
CA LYS A 213 -17.59 18.28 -0.80
C LYS A 213 -17.49 17.15 -1.81
N ASN A 214 -17.26 15.91 -1.36
CA ASN A 214 -17.22 14.78 -2.26
C ASN A 214 -18.65 14.40 -2.72
N PRO A 215 -18.96 14.47 -4.03
CA PRO A 215 -20.30 14.15 -4.52
C PRO A 215 -20.60 12.65 -4.47
N ILE A 216 -19.57 11.80 -4.47
CA ILE A 216 -19.74 10.34 -4.47
C ILE A 216 -19.73 9.83 -3.04
N LYS A 217 -20.88 9.33 -2.59
CA LYS A 217 -21.06 8.80 -1.23
C LYS A 217 -21.98 7.59 -1.22
N ILE A 218 -21.78 6.72 -0.24
CA ILE A 218 -22.63 5.56 0.02
C ILE A 218 -23.25 5.65 1.41
N THR A 219 -24.44 5.08 1.58
CA THR A 219 -25.04 4.90 2.90
C THR A 219 -24.23 3.88 3.69
N ASN A 220 -23.95 4.18 4.95
CA ASN A 220 -23.30 3.25 5.88
C ASN A 220 -24.33 2.53 6.76
N GLU A 221 -23.87 1.52 7.49
CA GLU A 221 -24.65 0.66 8.37
C GLU A 221 -25.33 1.40 9.54
N TYR A 222 -24.94 2.66 9.80
CA TYR A 222 -25.51 3.51 10.85
C TYR A 222 -26.50 4.56 10.30
N GLY A 223 -26.90 4.45 9.03
CA GLY A 223 -27.84 5.39 8.39
C GLY A 223 -27.22 6.74 8.01
N GLY A 224 -25.91 6.91 8.18
CA GLY A 224 -25.14 8.05 7.70
C GLY A 224 -24.52 7.80 6.32
N PHE A 225 -23.57 8.65 5.94
CA PHE A 225 -22.83 8.51 4.68
C PHE A 225 -21.34 8.27 4.91
N ASN A 226 -20.72 7.47 4.04
CA ASN A 226 -19.28 7.41 3.83
C ASN A 226 -18.96 8.03 2.46
N SER A 227 -17.88 8.78 2.38
CA SER A 227 -17.38 9.35 1.13
C SER A 227 -16.65 8.28 0.33
N VAL A 228 -16.68 8.34 -1.00
CA VAL A 228 -16.03 7.36 -1.88
C VAL A 228 -14.89 8.00 -2.67
N LYS A 229 -13.72 7.38 -2.63
CA LYS A 229 -12.56 7.71 -3.46
C LYS A 229 -12.29 6.56 -4.42
N GLU A 230 -12.31 6.85 -5.71
CA GLU A 230 -11.92 5.89 -6.75
C GLU A 230 -10.49 6.17 -7.18
N ILE A 231 -9.69 5.11 -7.22
CA ILE A 231 -8.31 5.12 -7.70
C ILE A 231 -8.29 4.28 -8.97
N THR A 232 -7.82 4.87 -10.06
CA THR A 232 -7.79 4.23 -11.37
C THR A 232 -6.35 4.02 -11.84
N LYS A 233 -6.21 3.12 -12.81
CA LYS A 233 -4.95 2.83 -13.50
C LYS A 233 -5.16 2.92 -15.01
N PRO A 234 -4.29 3.65 -15.74
CA PRO A 234 -4.28 3.62 -17.19
C PRO A 234 -4.13 2.18 -17.69
N THR A 235 -5.12 1.72 -18.43
CA THR A 235 -5.18 0.36 -18.96
C THR A 235 -5.30 0.42 -20.47
N PHE A 236 -4.35 -0.21 -21.15
CA PHE A 236 -4.27 -0.21 -22.61
C PHE A 236 -5.00 -1.43 -23.18
N PHE A 237 -5.81 -1.17 -24.20
CA PHE A 237 -6.46 -2.18 -25.02
C PHE A 237 -5.87 -2.08 -26.41
N GLU A 238 -5.32 -3.18 -26.90
CA GLU A 238 -4.63 -3.24 -28.19
C GLU A 238 -5.27 -4.32 -29.04
N LEU A 239 -5.48 -4.04 -30.34
CA LEU A 239 -5.99 -4.99 -31.30
C LEU A 239 -5.11 -5.01 -32.55
N TYR A 240 -4.34 -6.09 -32.69
CA TYR A 240 -3.47 -6.37 -33.84
C TYR A 240 -4.24 -7.02 -34.99
N ASP A 241 -3.62 -7.14 -36.16
CA ASP A 241 -4.12 -7.85 -37.36
C ASP A 241 -5.46 -7.35 -37.95
N HIS A 242 -5.94 -6.18 -37.52
CA HIS A 242 -7.18 -5.55 -38.02
C HIS A 242 -6.93 -4.18 -38.68
N ILE A 243 -5.77 -3.99 -39.31
CA ILE A 243 -5.36 -2.70 -39.90
C ILE A 243 -6.24 -2.24 -41.08
N GLN A 244 -7.03 -3.13 -41.69
CA GLN A 244 -7.95 -2.77 -42.77
C GLN A 244 -9.33 -2.33 -42.26
N ALA A 245 -9.57 -2.45 -40.95
CA ALA A 245 -10.81 -1.97 -40.34
C ALA A 245 -10.97 -0.46 -40.55
N GLN A 246 -12.22 0.01 -40.66
CA GLN A 246 -12.51 1.44 -40.76
C GLN A 246 -12.72 2.07 -39.39
N ARG A 247 -13.37 1.34 -38.49
CA ARG A 247 -13.65 1.77 -37.12
C ARG A 247 -13.53 0.59 -36.16
N VAL A 248 -12.83 0.83 -35.06
CA VAL A 248 -12.74 -0.12 -33.95
C VAL A 248 -13.17 0.57 -32.67
N TYR A 249 -13.96 -0.13 -31.86
CA TYR A 249 -14.34 0.30 -30.51
C TYR A 249 -14.00 -0.80 -29.52
N VAL A 250 -13.74 -0.43 -28.27
CA VAL A 250 -13.68 -1.36 -27.15
C VAL A 250 -14.90 -1.16 -26.27
N SER A 251 -15.57 -2.25 -25.90
CA SER A 251 -16.79 -2.21 -25.11
C SER A 251 -16.76 -3.25 -24.02
N GLY A 252 -17.19 -2.89 -22.81
CA GLY A 252 -17.05 -3.74 -21.64
C GLY A 252 -17.73 -3.20 -20.41
N THR A 253 -17.45 -3.82 -19.26
CA THR A 253 -18.08 -3.45 -17.98
C THR A 253 -17.86 -1.99 -17.59
N PHE A 254 -16.74 -1.39 -18.00
CA PHE A 254 -16.35 -0.02 -17.65
C PHE A 254 -17.11 1.08 -18.41
N ASN A 255 -17.75 0.74 -19.54
CA ASN A 255 -18.59 1.66 -20.29
C ASN A 255 -20.02 1.14 -20.45
N ASN A 256 -20.44 0.24 -19.56
CA ASN A 256 -21.76 -0.42 -19.56
C ASN A 256 -22.10 -1.09 -20.89
N TRP A 257 -21.10 -1.68 -21.56
CA TRP A 257 -21.25 -2.34 -22.86
C TRP A 257 -21.82 -1.41 -23.96
N ASN A 258 -21.59 -0.10 -23.84
CA ASN A 258 -21.96 0.83 -24.89
C ASN A 258 -21.03 0.62 -26.10
N PRO A 259 -21.57 0.32 -27.30
CA PRO A 259 -20.77 -0.03 -28.46
C PRO A 259 -20.01 1.14 -29.08
N GLU A 260 -20.36 2.38 -28.75
CA GLU A 260 -19.80 3.58 -29.38
C GLU A 260 -19.07 4.49 -28.39
N ALA A 261 -19.14 4.19 -27.08
CA ALA A 261 -18.60 5.04 -26.03
C ALA A 261 -17.07 5.13 -26.02
N THR A 262 -16.37 4.12 -26.54
CA THR A 262 -14.90 4.08 -26.50
C THR A 262 -14.32 3.70 -27.86
N PRO A 263 -14.23 4.65 -28.81
CA PRO A 263 -13.53 4.44 -30.07
C PRO A 263 -12.03 4.24 -29.83
N MET A 264 -11.43 3.33 -30.60
CA MET A 264 -9.98 3.09 -30.61
C MET A 264 -9.31 3.93 -31.71
N THR A 265 -8.05 4.27 -31.49
CA THR A 265 -7.21 5.01 -32.44
C THR A 265 -6.26 4.05 -33.13
N LYS A 266 -6.07 4.22 -34.44
CA LYS A 266 -5.09 3.42 -35.18
C LYS A 266 -3.67 3.94 -34.91
N ASN A 267 -2.81 3.09 -34.35
CA ASN A 267 -1.41 3.40 -34.06
C ASN A 267 -0.50 2.44 -34.84
N GLY A 268 -0.07 2.85 -36.04
CA GLY A 268 0.78 2.03 -36.90
C GLY A 268 0.09 0.75 -37.38
N ASP A 269 0.47 -0.37 -36.77
CA ASP A 269 0.05 -1.74 -37.12
C ASP A 269 -1.09 -2.30 -36.24
N HIS A 270 -1.60 -1.52 -35.29
CA HIS A 270 -2.69 -1.94 -34.41
C HIS A 270 -3.67 -0.80 -34.10
N TRP A 271 -4.77 -1.16 -33.44
CA TRP A 271 -5.70 -0.23 -32.83
C TRP A 271 -5.45 -0.19 -31.32
N GLU A 272 -5.48 1.00 -30.72
CA GLU A 272 -5.29 1.17 -29.28
C GLU A 272 -6.36 2.07 -28.66
N ALA A 273 -6.68 1.81 -27.39
CA ALA A 273 -7.37 2.74 -26.50
C ALA A 273 -6.77 2.65 -25.09
N CYS A 274 -6.64 3.78 -24.42
CA CYS A 274 -6.25 3.85 -23.02
C CYS A 274 -7.46 4.28 -22.18
N ILE A 275 -7.79 3.48 -21.17
CA ILE A 275 -8.93 3.72 -20.27
C ILE A 275 -8.42 3.64 -18.84
N ASP A 276 -8.75 4.65 -18.04
CA ASP A 276 -8.52 4.62 -16.61
C ASP A 276 -9.55 3.71 -15.94
N LEU A 277 -9.09 2.57 -15.42
CA LEU A 277 -9.94 1.56 -14.79
C LEU A 277 -9.67 1.44 -13.29
N THR A 278 -10.72 1.24 -12.50
CA THR A 278 -10.59 0.82 -11.11
C THR A 278 -10.05 -0.61 -11.03
N GLY A 279 -9.55 -1.01 -9.85
CA GLY A 279 -9.07 -2.37 -9.64
C GLY A 279 -10.20 -3.41 -9.73
N GLY A 280 -9.85 -4.60 -10.20
CA GLY A 280 -10.78 -5.72 -10.28
C GLY A 280 -10.86 -6.36 -11.66
N LYS A 281 -11.93 -7.14 -11.86
CA LYS A 281 -12.18 -7.89 -13.09
C LYS A 281 -13.05 -7.06 -14.03
N HIS A 282 -12.55 -6.83 -15.24
CA HIS A 282 -13.33 -6.21 -16.31
C HIS A 282 -13.49 -7.15 -17.48
N GLN A 283 -14.73 -7.36 -17.91
CA GLN A 283 -15.05 -8.10 -19.14
C GLN A 283 -15.15 -7.11 -20.30
N TYR A 284 -14.64 -7.48 -21.46
CA TYR A 284 -14.66 -6.64 -22.66
C TYR A 284 -14.69 -7.47 -23.96
N LYS A 285 -14.98 -6.76 -25.05
CA LYS A 285 -14.91 -7.18 -26.46
C LYS A 285 -14.47 -5.99 -27.31
N PHE A 286 -13.96 -6.29 -28.50
CA PHE A 286 -13.80 -5.30 -29.57
C PHE A 286 -14.99 -5.32 -30.52
N ILE A 287 -15.24 -4.18 -31.15
CA ILE A 287 -16.24 -4.03 -32.20
C ILE A 287 -15.51 -3.52 -33.43
N VAL A 288 -15.30 -4.39 -34.42
CA VAL A 288 -14.56 -4.11 -35.65
C VAL A 288 -15.56 -3.97 -36.79
N ASP A 289 -15.73 -2.75 -37.31
CA ASP A 289 -16.68 -2.43 -38.37
C ASP A 289 -18.11 -2.96 -38.10
N GLY A 290 -18.53 -2.86 -36.83
CA GLY A 290 -19.84 -3.31 -36.35
C GLY A 290 -19.89 -4.79 -35.89
N ASN A 291 -18.80 -5.55 -36.05
CA ASN A 291 -18.74 -6.95 -35.64
C ASN A 291 -18.09 -7.09 -34.27
N TRP A 292 -18.80 -7.73 -33.34
CA TRP A 292 -18.27 -8.03 -32.01
C TRP A 292 -17.29 -9.21 -32.07
N ILE A 293 -16.06 -8.99 -31.59
CA ILE A 293 -15.04 -10.03 -31.46
C ILE A 293 -14.51 -10.05 -30.03
N ILE A 294 -14.10 -11.23 -29.58
CA ILE A 294 -13.23 -11.32 -28.40
C ILE A 294 -11.83 -10.86 -28.80
N ASP A 295 -11.06 -10.41 -27.83
CA ASP A 295 -9.63 -10.18 -28.00
C ASP A 295 -8.94 -11.50 -28.40
N PRO A 296 -8.35 -11.58 -29.62
CA PRO A 296 -7.68 -12.79 -30.09
C PRO A 296 -6.43 -13.14 -29.28
N ASP A 297 -5.73 -12.12 -28.76
CA ASP A 297 -4.43 -12.26 -28.11
C ASP A 297 -4.57 -12.44 -26.59
N ASN A 298 -5.72 -12.11 -26.02
CA ASN A 298 -5.98 -12.33 -24.59
C ASN A 298 -6.35 -13.79 -24.29
N GLU A 299 -5.51 -14.49 -23.53
CA GLU A 299 -5.75 -15.87 -23.10
C GLU A 299 -6.89 -15.98 -22.06
N ILE A 300 -7.15 -14.93 -21.28
CA ILE A 300 -8.12 -14.97 -20.18
C ILE A 300 -9.51 -14.63 -20.72
N LYS A 301 -10.40 -15.62 -20.69
CA LYS A 301 -11.76 -15.53 -21.22
C LYS A 301 -12.77 -16.09 -20.21
N GLU A 302 -13.96 -15.52 -20.19
CA GLU A 302 -15.03 -15.93 -19.26
C GLU A 302 -16.39 -15.89 -19.96
N ILE A 303 -17.26 -16.87 -19.64
CA ILE A 303 -18.65 -16.89 -20.09
C ILE A 303 -19.50 -16.12 -19.07
N ASP A 304 -20.24 -15.12 -19.54
CA ASP A 304 -21.17 -14.36 -18.69
C ASP A 304 -22.44 -15.15 -18.35
N ARG A 305 -23.29 -14.57 -17.49
CA ARG A 305 -24.57 -15.19 -17.07
C ARG A 305 -25.58 -15.41 -18.20
N TYR A 306 -25.34 -14.86 -19.38
CA TYR A 306 -26.18 -14.98 -20.56
C TYR A 306 -25.57 -15.90 -21.62
N GLY A 307 -24.42 -16.52 -21.34
CA GLY A 307 -23.75 -17.45 -22.23
C GLY A 307 -22.79 -16.79 -23.23
N ASN A 308 -22.54 -15.48 -23.13
CA ASN A 308 -21.58 -14.82 -24.02
C ASN A 308 -20.14 -15.03 -23.53
N LEU A 309 -19.26 -15.45 -24.42
CA LEU A 309 -17.83 -15.50 -24.15
C LEU A 309 -17.21 -14.12 -24.29
N ASN A 310 -16.58 -13.61 -23.23
CA ASN A 310 -15.94 -12.30 -23.15
C ASN A 310 -14.44 -12.45 -22.87
N SER A 311 -13.63 -11.50 -23.34
CA SER A 311 -12.24 -11.35 -22.88
C SER A 311 -12.23 -10.71 -21.50
N VAL A 312 -11.24 -11.04 -20.67
CA VAL A 312 -11.13 -10.56 -19.29
C VAL A 312 -9.79 -9.89 -19.07
N ILE A 313 -9.82 -8.68 -18.53
CA ILE A 313 -8.63 -8.00 -18.02
C ILE A 313 -8.75 -7.84 -16.50
N MET A 314 -7.66 -8.16 -15.79
CA MET A 314 -7.55 -7.97 -14.35
C MET A 314 -6.70 -6.73 -14.08
N VAL A 315 -7.30 -5.73 -13.44
CA VAL A 315 -6.59 -4.52 -13.02
C VAL A 315 -6.17 -4.70 -11.57
N GLN A 316 -4.87 -4.58 -11.33
CA GLN A 316 -4.19 -4.62 -10.03
C GLN A 316 -3.31 -3.39 -9.89
#